data_AF-A0A2V8UXT4-F1
#
_entry.id   AF-A0A2V8UXT4-F1
#
_cell.length_a   1.000
_cell.length_b   1.000
_cell.length_c   1.000
_cell.angle_alpha   90.00
_cell.angle_beta   90.00
_cell.angle_gamma   90.00
#
_symmetry.space_group_name_H-M   'P 1'
#
loop_
_entity.id
_entity.type
_entity.pdbx_description
1 polymer ?
#
loop_
_entity_poly.entity_id
_entity_poly.type
_entity_poly.pdbx_seq_one_letter_code
_entity_poly.pdbx_strand_id
1 'polypeptide(L)'
;MTSALRIFSNRAVSRAGVPVLAFALGLPAVASTVSGSVDLMNSQDPLVRKHKDYSGVVVWLEALNGTALRAASGESKSAQMIQKNKRFTPHVLAIPVGSAVSFPNFDPIFHNAFSNFNGQIFDVGLYKPGSSRTVEFKREGFVRVFCNIHPQMSAVIVVLKTPYFAATDKAGAFRIPDVQADQYELHVFHERATSETLRALDRKLTVENAALEVPPVALSESGYLQVEHKNKFGKDYPPVAEEQPAYTGVRK
;
A
#
# COMPACT_ATOMS: atom_id res chain seq x y z
N MET A 1 -96.69 7.29 10.68
CA MET A 1 -96.15 5.91 10.57
C MET A 1 -95.26 5.87 9.34
N THR A 2 -93.96 5.83 9.57
CA THR A 2 -92.88 6.23 8.67
C THR A 2 -92.43 5.07 7.80
N SER A 3 -92.36 5.28 6.49
CA SER A 3 -91.77 4.36 5.52
C SER A 3 -90.39 4.88 5.15
N ALA A 4 -89.34 4.05 5.26
CA ALA A 4 -87.98 4.43 4.85
C ALA A 4 -87.29 3.28 4.10
N LEU A 5 -86.86 3.66 2.89
CA LEU A 5 -86.24 2.92 1.81
C LEU A 5 -84.82 2.43 2.21
N ARG A 6 -84.48 1.16 1.95
CA ARG A 6 -83.10 0.64 2.07
C ARG A 6 -82.37 0.75 0.73
N ILE A 7 -81.26 1.49 0.73
CA ILE A 7 -80.34 1.68 -0.39
C ILE A 7 -79.34 0.50 -0.42
N PHE A 8 -79.18 -0.14 -1.58
CA PHE A 8 -78.10 -1.10 -1.84
C PHE A 8 -76.84 -0.34 -2.29
N SER A 9 -75.70 -0.58 -1.61
CA SER A 9 -74.39 -0.05 -1.98
C SER A 9 -73.55 -1.18 -2.59
N ASN A 10 -73.15 -1.02 -3.85
CA ASN A 10 -72.22 -1.91 -4.55
C ASN A 10 -70.78 -1.55 -4.16
N ARG A 11 -70.05 -2.48 -3.52
CA ARG A 11 -68.60 -2.36 -3.31
C ARG A 11 -67.85 -2.94 -4.50
N ALA A 12 -67.06 -2.10 -5.15
CA ALA A 12 -66.11 -2.48 -6.18
C ALA A 12 -64.94 -3.29 -5.58
N VAL A 13 -64.60 -4.42 -6.19
CA VAL A 13 -63.44 -5.24 -5.84
C VAL A 13 -62.21 -4.66 -6.53
N SER A 14 -61.27 -4.09 -5.76
CA SER A 14 -59.95 -3.69 -6.26
C SER A 14 -59.06 -4.92 -6.45
N ARG A 15 -58.60 -5.17 -7.69
CA ARG A 15 -57.57 -6.16 -7.99
C ARG A 15 -56.21 -5.61 -7.54
N ALA A 16 -55.64 -6.20 -6.49
CA ALA A 16 -54.27 -5.96 -6.09
C ALA A 16 -53.32 -6.56 -7.15
N GLY A 17 -52.53 -5.71 -7.81
CA GLY A 17 -51.46 -6.14 -8.70
C GLY A 17 -50.28 -6.71 -7.91
N VAL A 18 -49.83 -7.91 -8.27
CA VAL A 18 -48.64 -8.54 -7.70
C VAL A 18 -47.40 -7.79 -8.23
N PRO A 19 -46.50 -7.30 -7.37
CA PRO A 19 -45.27 -6.67 -7.84
C PRO A 19 -44.34 -7.75 -8.40
N VAL A 20 -44.03 -7.65 -9.69
CA VAL A 20 -42.99 -8.48 -10.32
C VAL A 20 -41.64 -7.98 -9.81
N LEU A 21 -41.04 -8.72 -8.88
CA LEU A 21 -39.68 -8.49 -8.42
C LEU A 21 -38.72 -8.88 -9.56
N ALA A 22 -38.25 -7.89 -10.31
CA ALA A 22 -37.22 -8.11 -11.31
C ALA A 22 -35.88 -8.39 -10.58
N PHE A 23 -35.52 -9.67 -10.47
CA PHE A 23 -34.16 -10.08 -10.13
C PHE A 23 -33.25 -9.73 -11.32
N ALA A 24 -32.59 -8.58 -11.27
CA ALA A 24 -31.45 -8.32 -12.12
C ALA A 24 -30.32 -9.27 -11.70
N LEU A 25 -30.18 -10.39 -12.41
CA LEU A 25 -29.00 -11.25 -12.36
C LEU A 25 -27.81 -10.42 -12.85
N GLY A 26 -27.10 -9.76 -11.94
CA GLY A 26 -25.85 -9.08 -12.25
C GLY A 26 -24.85 -10.12 -12.77
N LEU A 27 -24.41 -9.95 -14.02
CA LEU A 27 -23.29 -10.73 -14.56
C LEU A 27 -22.10 -10.61 -13.60
N PRO A 28 -21.41 -11.71 -13.26
CA PRO A 28 -20.21 -11.63 -12.45
C PRO A 28 -19.20 -10.75 -13.19
N ALA A 29 -18.80 -9.64 -12.58
CA ALA A 29 -17.68 -8.84 -13.09
C ALA A 29 -16.46 -9.76 -13.13
N VAL A 30 -15.97 -10.06 -14.33
CA VAL A 30 -14.79 -10.89 -14.52
C VAL A 30 -13.59 -10.05 -14.10
N ALA A 31 -12.93 -10.46 -13.03
CA ALA A 31 -11.80 -9.74 -12.50
C ALA A 31 -10.57 -9.99 -13.40
N SER A 32 -9.92 -8.91 -13.85
CA SER A 32 -8.76 -8.95 -14.73
C SER A 32 -7.45 -8.92 -13.96
N THR A 33 -6.37 -9.38 -14.57
CA THR A 33 -5.02 -9.17 -14.06
C THR A 33 -4.33 -8.08 -14.86
N VAL A 34 -3.83 -7.06 -14.18
CA VAL A 34 -2.92 -6.06 -14.77
C VAL A 34 -1.49 -6.43 -14.39
N SER A 35 -0.61 -6.56 -15.38
CA SER A 35 0.80 -6.94 -15.16
C SER A 35 1.74 -6.14 -16.05
N GLY A 36 3.02 -6.14 -15.70
CA GLY A 36 4.06 -5.50 -16.50
C GLY A 36 5.41 -5.57 -15.79
N SER A 37 6.35 -4.75 -16.25
CA SER A 37 7.66 -4.63 -15.65
C SER A 37 8.12 -3.18 -15.49
N VAL A 38 9.02 -2.95 -14.54
CA VAL A 38 9.72 -1.68 -14.33
C VAL A 38 11.22 -1.91 -14.39
N ASP A 39 11.90 -1.11 -15.22
CA ASP A 39 13.35 -1.09 -15.31
C ASP A 39 13.91 0.15 -14.61
N LEU A 40 14.80 -0.04 -13.63
CA LEU A 40 15.48 1.06 -12.94
C LEU A 40 16.69 1.54 -13.75
N MET A 41 16.60 2.75 -14.30
CA MET A 41 17.60 3.38 -15.17
C MET A 41 18.46 4.38 -14.40
N ASN A 42 19.70 4.56 -14.85
CA ASN A 42 20.66 5.54 -14.30
C ASN A 42 20.95 5.41 -12.80
N SER A 43 20.64 4.25 -12.21
CA SER A 43 20.83 4.00 -10.80
C SER A 43 22.31 4.04 -10.41
N GLN A 44 22.58 4.58 -9.22
CA GLN A 44 23.88 4.47 -8.54
C GLN A 44 23.90 3.33 -7.52
N ASP A 45 22.79 2.64 -7.32
CA ASP A 45 22.71 1.49 -6.41
C ASP A 45 23.53 0.32 -6.96
N PRO A 46 24.46 -0.26 -6.19
CA PRO A 46 25.13 -1.50 -6.58
C PRO A 46 24.18 -2.67 -6.85
N LEU A 47 23.05 -2.78 -6.13
CA LEU A 47 22.05 -3.82 -6.36
C LEU A 47 21.44 -3.72 -7.76
N VAL A 48 21.09 -2.51 -8.18
CA VAL A 48 20.58 -2.26 -9.53
C VAL A 48 21.68 -2.45 -10.58
N ARG A 49 22.83 -1.78 -10.40
CA ARG A 49 23.92 -1.74 -11.41
C ARG A 49 24.57 -3.11 -11.65
N LYS A 50 24.84 -3.85 -10.57
CA LYS A 50 25.60 -5.11 -10.62
C LYS A 50 24.70 -6.34 -10.65
N HIS A 51 23.56 -6.27 -9.98
CA HIS A 51 22.70 -7.43 -9.78
C HIS A 51 21.36 -7.33 -10.50
N LYS A 52 21.08 -6.20 -11.18
CA LYS A 52 19.82 -5.97 -11.89
C LYS A 52 18.61 -6.21 -10.99
N ASP A 53 18.74 -5.85 -9.71
CA ASP A 53 17.66 -5.95 -8.73
C ASP A 53 16.77 -4.71 -8.87
N TYR A 54 15.59 -4.88 -9.46
CA TYR A 54 14.60 -3.83 -9.67
C TYR A 54 13.43 -3.92 -8.68
N SER A 55 13.64 -4.58 -7.54
CA SER A 55 12.62 -4.68 -6.49
C SER A 55 12.39 -3.35 -5.78
N GLY A 56 11.23 -3.23 -5.13
CA GLY A 56 10.91 -2.06 -4.29
C GLY A 56 10.27 -0.89 -5.04
N VAL A 57 9.89 -1.08 -6.30
CA VAL A 57 9.00 -0.14 -7.00
C VAL A 57 7.56 -0.50 -6.67
N VAL A 58 6.77 0.46 -6.19
CA VAL A 58 5.34 0.26 -5.97
C VAL A 58 4.57 0.79 -7.17
N VAL A 59 3.69 -0.05 -7.72
CA VAL A 59 2.78 0.29 -8.82
C VAL A 59 1.36 0.17 -8.29
N TRP A 60 0.50 1.15 -8.56
CA TRP A 60 -0.91 1.08 -8.17
C TRP A 60 -1.83 1.70 -9.21
N LEU A 61 -3.11 1.33 -9.12
CA LEU A 61 -4.18 1.83 -9.98
C LEU A 61 -5.17 2.65 -9.16
N GLU A 62 -5.37 3.89 -9.55
CA GLU A 62 -6.43 4.76 -9.03
C GLU A 62 -7.59 4.82 -10.04
N ALA A 63 -8.81 4.50 -9.59
CA ALA A 63 -9.98 4.49 -10.49
C ALA A 63 -10.44 5.93 -10.79
N LEU A 64 -10.60 6.24 -12.08
CA LEU A 64 -10.95 7.59 -12.53
C LEU A 64 -12.44 7.91 -12.37
N ASN A 65 -13.30 6.89 -12.37
CA ASN A 65 -14.76 7.05 -12.35
C ASN A 65 -15.39 6.89 -10.95
N GLY A 66 -14.58 6.73 -9.89
CA GLY A 66 -15.06 6.60 -8.53
C GLY A 66 -15.88 5.33 -8.26
N THR A 67 -15.78 4.33 -9.14
CA THR A 67 -16.41 3.02 -8.96
C THR A 67 -15.96 2.45 -7.62
N ALA A 68 -16.90 1.92 -6.83
CA ALA A 68 -16.59 1.32 -5.54
C ALA A 68 -15.63 0.13 -5.73
N LEU A 69 -14.34 0.36 -5.46
CA LEU A 69 -13.32 -0.66 -5.61
C LEU A 69 -13.60 -1.78 -4.61
N ARG A 70 -13.75 -2.99 -5.12
CA ARG A 70 -13.78 -4.16 -4.25
C ARG A 70 -12.34 -4.45 -3.86
N ALA A 71 -12.08 -4.49 -2.55
CA ALA A 71 -10.83 -5.08 -2.07
C ALA A 71 -10.73 -6.49 -2.63
N ALA A 72 -9.56 -6.87 -3.16
CA ALA A 72 -9.31 -8.27 -3.48
C ALA A 72 -9.59 -9.08 -2.21
N SER A 73 -10.41 -10.13 -2.34
CA SER A 73 -10.80 -10.96 -1.20
C SER A 73 -9.55 -11.61 -0.63
N GLY A 74 -9.03 -11.08 0.50
CA GLY A 74 -7.86 -11.63 1.17
C GLY A 74 -6.74 -10.65 1.53
N GLU A 75 -6.87 -9.34 1.25
CA GLU A 75 -5.88 -8.38 1.75
C GLU A 75 -5.91 -8.29 3.28
N SER A 76 -4.87 -8.86 3.89
CA SER A 76 -4.63 -8.74 5.32
C SER A 76 -4.43 -7.26 5.65
N LYS A 77 -5.29 -6.71 6.50
CA LYS A 77 -5.07 -5.41 7.17
C LYS A 77 -3.92 -5.46 8.19
N SER A 78 -3.08 -6.49 8.14
CA SER A 78 -1.90 -6.63 8.96
C SER A 78 -0.69 -6.97 8.10
N ALA A 79 0.42 -6.27 8.33
CA ALA A 79 1.70 -6.50 7.68
C ALA A 79 2.85 -6.46 8.70
N GLN A 80 4.04 -6.89 8.29
CA GLN A 80 5.24 -6.82 9.11
C GLN A 80 6.37 -6.12 8.38
N MET A 81 7.13 -5.32 9.13
CA MET A 81 8.40 -4.75 8.72
C MET A 81 9.44 -5.11 9.78
N ILE A 82 10.16 -6.20 9.53
CA ILE A 82 11.08 -6.82 10.47
C ILE A 82 12.34 -5.98 10.60
N GLN A 83 12.92 -5.89 11.80
CA GLN A 83 14.28 -5.38 12.00
C GLN A 83 15.25 -6.53 12.20
N LYS A 84 16.20 -6.67 11.29
CA LYS A 84 17.26 -7.68 11.34
C LYS A 84 18.48 -7.19 10.57
N ASN A 85 19.68 -7.51 11.07
CA ASN A 85 20.96 -7.06 10.54
C ASN A 85 21.04 -5.53 10.39
N LYS A 86 20.48 -4.79 11.35
CA LYS A 86 20.37 -3.32 11.29
C LYS A 86 19.72 -2.84 9.98
N ARG A 87 18.63 -3.50 9.56
CA ARG A 87 17.81 -3.13 8.41
C ARG A 87 16.34 -3.38 8.70
N PHE A 88 15.47 -2.59 8.08
CA PHE A 88 14.06 -2.89 7.96
C PHE A 88 13.82 -3.82 6.76
N THR A 89 12.95 -4.82 6.89
CA THR A 89 12.62 -5.76 5.81
C THR A 89 11.12 -6.08 5.80
N PRO A 90 10.42 -5.89 4.67
CA PRO A 90 10.94 -5.36 3.40
C PRO A 90 11.36 -3.89 3.52
N HIS A 91 12.24 -3.43 2.62
CA HIS A 91 12.70 -2.04 2.58
C HIS A 91 11.58 -1.10 2.10
N VAL A 92 10.80 -1.56 1.12
CA VAL A 92 9.58 -0.90 0.67
C VAL A 92 8.39 -1.81 0.96
N LEU A 93 7.37 -1.29 1.63
CA LEU A 93 6.15 -2.00 1.99
C LEU A 93 4.93 -1.23 1.48
N ALA A 94 4.11 -1.81 0.62
CA ALA A 94 2.82 -1.24 0.23
C ALA A 94 1.69 -1.84 1.08
N ILE A 95 0.78 -1.00 1.57
CA ILE A 95 -0.38 -1.42 2.39
C ILE A 95 -1.61 -0.56 2.08
N PRO A 96 -2.83 -1.09 2.27
CA PRO A 96 -4.03 -0.26 2.22
C PRO A 96 -4.18 0.60 3.49
N VAL A 97 -4.83 1.75 3.35
CA VAL A 97 -5.26 2.58 4.49
C VAL A 97 -6.08 1.75 5.48
N GLY A 98 -5.81 1.92 6.77
CA GLY A 98 -6.41 1.18 7.87
C GLY A 98 -5.62 -0.07 8.28
N SER A 99 -4.50 -0.37 7.62
CA SER A 99 -3.66 -1.51 8.00
C SER A 99 -2.84 -1.26 9.26
N ALA A 100 -2.57 -2.32 10.02
CA ALA A 100 -1.63 -2.35 11.13
C ALA A 100 -0.31 -2.95 10.68
N VAL A 101 0.81 -2.24 10.87
CA VAL A 101 2.15 -2.77 10.60
C VAL A 101 2.84 -3.04 11.92
N SER A 102 3.33 -4.28 12.09
CA SER A 102 4.18 -4.65 13.22
C SER A 102 5.66 -4.59 12.86
N PHE A 103 6.48 -4.17 13.82
CA PHE A 103 7.92 -4.00 13.70
C PHE A 103 8.63 -4.94 14.69
N PRO A 104 8.73 -6.24 14.40
CA PRO A 104 9.45 -7.16 15.26
C PRO A 104 10.96 -6.88 15.21
N ASN A 105 11.61 -6.94 16.36
CA ASN A 105 13.07 -6.82 16.49
C ASN A 105 13.71 -8.21 16.63
N PHE A 106 14.42 -8.66 15.61
CA PHE A 106 15.17 -9.91 15.60
C PHE A 106 16.68 -9.74 15.73
N ASP A 107 17.16 -8.53 15.94
CA ASP A 107 18.55 -8.28 16.29
C ASP A 107 18.79 -8.41 17.80
N PRO A 108 20.02 -8.72 18.23
CA PRO A 108 20.39 -8.78 19.64
C PRO A 108 20.69 -7.38 20.23
N ILE A 109 20.20 -6.31 19.62
CA ILE A 109 20.34 -4.93 20.08
C ILE A 109 18.98 -4.24 20.14
N PHE A 110 18.90 -3.11 20.84
CA PHE A 110 17.68 -2.31 20.83
C PHE A 110 17.45 -1.70 19.46
N HIS A 111 16.19 -1.53 19.09
CA HIS A 111 15.81 -0.76 17.91
C HIS A 111 14.66 0.18 18.23
N ASN A 112 14.37 1.03 17.27
CA ASN A 112 13.26 1.97 17.24
C ASN A 112 12.73 2.02 15.80
N ALA A 113 11.45 2.37 15.64
CA ALA A 113 10.86 2.74 14.37
C ALA A 113 10.12 4.06 14.56
N PHE A 114 10.48 5.08 13.78
CA PHE A 114 9.81 6.38 13.80
C PHE A 114 9.71 6.97 12.40
N SER A 115 8.77 7.88 12.21
CA SER A 115 8.60 8.70 11.01
C SER A 115 8.29 10.14 11.43
N ASN A 116 8.95 11.09 10.77
CA ASN A 116 8.66 12.52 10.85
C ASN A 116 8.21 13.11 9.48
N PHE A 117 7.81 12.25 8.54
CA PHE A 117 7.40 12.62 7.18
C PHE A 117 5.87 12.71 6.99
N ASN A 118 5.45 13.44 5.94
CA ASN A 118 4.07 13.90 5.70
C ASN A 118 3.02 12.81 5.34
N GLY A 119 3.35 11.51 5.36
CA GLY A 119 2.33 10.45 5.26
C GLY A 119 1.64 10.20 6.61
N GLN A 120 2.43 9.74 7.59
CA GLN A 120 2.01 9.56 8.97
C GLN A 120 3.22 9.70 9.91
N ILE A 121 3.10 10.56 10.91
CA ILE A 121 4.11 10.72 11.97
C ILE A 121 3.85 9.67 13.05
N PHE A 122 4.91 9.00 13.50
CA PHE A 122 4.85 8.07 14.63
C PHE A 122 6.23 7.87 15.27
N ASP A 123 6.27 7.40 16.52
CA ASP A 123 7.46 6.89 17.20
C ASP A 123 7.01 5.77 18.15
N VAL A 124 7.57 4.57 18.01
CA VAL A 124 7.24 3.42 18.87
C VAL A 124 8.14 3.29 20.10
N GLY A 125 9.08 4.22 20.30
CA GLY A 125 10.10 4.17 21.34
C GLY A 125 11.19 3.14 21.07
N LEU A 126 12.20 3.09 21.94
CA LEU A 126 13.22 2.03 21.91
C LEU A 126 12.67 0.74 22.52
N TYR A 127 12.99 -0.40 21.92
CA TYR A 127 12.54 -1.70 22.41
C TYR A 127 13.57 -2.80 22.19
N LYS A 128 13.53 -3.77 23.12
CA LYS A 128 14.53 -4.81 23.29
C LYS A 128 14.45 -5.92 22.21
N PRO A 129 15.52 -6.72 22.04
CA PRO A 129 15.50 -7.92 21.21
C PRO A 129 14.30 -8.83 21.48
N GLY A 130 13.77 -9.44 20.43
CA GLY A 130 12.65 -10.40 20.50
C GLY A 130 11.28 -9.78 20.80
N SER A 131 11.18 -8.45 20.88
CA SER A 131 9.91 -7.76 21.08
C SER A 131 9.41 -7.09 19.79
N SER A 132 8.13 -6.71 19.76
CA SER A 132 7.50 -6.05 18.62
C SER A 132 6.68 -4.84 19.06
N ARG A 133 6.46 -3.91 18.13
CA ARG A 133 5.59 -2.74 18.26
C ARG A 133 4.70 -2.65 17.02
N THR A 134 3.49 -2.14 17.17
CA THR A 134 2.51 -2.06 16.07
C THR A 134 2.03 -0.63 15.91
N VAL A 135 1.89 -0.18 14.67
CA VAL A 135 1.33 1.13 14.29
C VAL A 135 0.19 0.91 13.30
N GLU A 136 -0.96 1.54 13.54
CA GLU A 136 -2.06 1.62 12.58
C GLU A 136 -1.83 2.78 11.61
N PHE A 137 -1.96 2.54 10.31
CA PHE A 137 -1.77 3.54 9.26
C PHE A 137 -3.13 4.02 8.76
N LYS A 138 -3.52 5.24 9.14
CA LYS A 138 -4.86 5.79 8.90
C LYS A 138 -4.90 6.83 7.79
N ARG A 139 -3.74 7.20 7.25
CA ARG A 139 -3.57 8.23 6.23
C ARG A 139 -2.80 7.67 5.06
N GLU A 140 -3.33 7.90 3.86
CA GLU A 140 -2.63 7.65 2.61
C GLU A 140 -1.37 8.52 2.53
N GLY A 141 -0.35 7.98 1.88
CA GLY A 141 0.89 8.67 1.58
C GLY A 141 2.13 7.81 1.80
N PHE A 142 3.28 8.43 1.52
CA PHE A 142 4.59 7.80 1.66
C PHE A 142 5.16 8.09 3.06
N VAL A 143 5.40 7.04 3.84
CA VAL A 143 5.91 7.12 5.21
C VAL A 143 7.34 6.62 5.24
N ARG A 144 8.30 7.51 5.47
CA ARG A 144 9.70 7.13 5.67
C ARG A 144 9.91 6.68 7.11
N VAL A 145 10.37 5.46 7.29
CA VAL A 145 10.63 4.84 8.59
C VAL A 145 12.11 4.84 8.86
N PHE A 146 12.51 5.23 10.07
CA PHE A 146 13.89 5.31 10.50
C PHE A 146 14.10 4.67 11.86
N CYS A 147 15.36 4.35 12.20
CA CYS A 147 15.74 3.95 13.54
C CYS A 147 16.52 5.05 14.26
N ASN A 148 16.05 5.47 15.44
CA ASN A 148 16.66 6.60 16.17
C ASN A 148 18.09 6.37 16.69
N ILE A 149 18.60 5.14 16.69
CA ILE A 149 19.96 4.83 17.18
C ILE A 149 20.85 4.20 16.09
N HIS A 150 20.33 3.99 14.89
CA HIS A 150 21.07 3.41 13.77
C HIS A 150 20.85 4.26 12.51
N PRO A 151 21.79 5.17 12.16
CA PRO A 151 21.61 6.12 11.04
C PRO A 151 21.52 5.47 9.66
N GLN A 152 21.88 4.19 9.54
CA GLN A 152 21.82 3.44 8.29
C GLN A 152 20.48 2.72 8.09
N MET A 153 19.59 2.73 9.10
CA MET A 153 18.30 2.06 9.04
C MET A 153 17.22 2.99 8.53
N SER A 154 16.79 2.76 7.30
CA SER A 154 15.61 3.38 6.71
C SER A 154 14.73 2.36 5.99
N ALA A 155 13.48 2.73 5.74
CA ALA A 155 12.52 2.04 4.88
C ALA A 155 11.41 3.00 4.44
N VAL A 156 10.56 2.58 3.52
CA VAL A 156 9.36 3.30 3.10
C VAL A 156 8.13 2.42 3.20
N ILE A 157 7.07 2.96 3.80
CA ILE A 157 5.73 2.38 3.74
C ILE A 157 4.88 3.24 2.81
N VAL A 158 4.35 2.64 1.75
CA VAL A 158 3.43 3.27 0.80
C VAL A 158 2.01 2.91 1.19
N VAL A 159 1.29 3.86 1.77
CA VAL A 159 -0.10 3.65 2.23
C VAL A 159 -1.05 4.14 1.14
N LEU A 160 -1.91 3.26 0.64
CA LEU A 160 -2.78 3.52 -0.52
C LEU A 160 -4.26 3.38 -0.19
N LYS A 161 -5.13 4.16 -0.82
CA LYS A 161 -6.60 3.97 -0.72
C LYS A 161 -7.14 2.88 -1.63
N THR A 162 -6.38 2.49 -2.65
CA THR A 162 -6.75 1.45 -3.59
C THR A 162 -6.28 0.07 -3.10
N PRO A 163 -7.03 -1.00 -3.34
CA PRO A 163 -6.55 -2.38 -3.18
C PRO A 163 -5.74 -2.87 -4.39
N TYR A 164 -5.69 -2.08 -5.48
CA TYR A 164 -5.02 -2.47 -6.72
C TYR A 164 -3.58 -1.94 -6.73
N PHE A 165 -2.69 -2.67 -6.08
CA PHE A 165 -1.27 -2.34 -6.07
C PHE A 165 -0.39 -3.59 -6.01
N ALA A 166 0.88 -3.41 -6.37
CA ALA A 166 1.92 -4.41 -6.23
C ALA A 166 3.27 -3.73 -5.99
N ALA A 167 4.18 -4.44 -5.32
CA ALA A 167 5.59 -4.11 -5.32
C ALA A 167 6.33 -5.02 -6.32
N THR A 168 7.28 -4.47 -7.05
CA THR A 168 8.07 -5.25 -8.02
C THR A 168 8.96 -6.27 -7.34
N ASP A 169 9.13 -7.42 -8.01
CA ASP A 169 10.17 -8.38 -7.67
C ASP A 169 11.55 -7.93 -8.18
N LYS A 170 12.57 -8.78 -8.01
CA LYS A 170 13.94 -8.48 -8.45
C LYS A 170 14.07 -8.26 -9.96
N ALA A 171 13.22 -8.90 -10.76
CA ALA A 171 13.23 -8.72 -12.21
C ALA A 171 12.44 -7.46 -12.63
N GLY A 172 11.86 -6.74 -11.67
CA GLY A 172 11.02 -5.57 -11.94
C GLY A 172 9.59 -5.95 -12.29
N ALA A 173 9.22 -7.22 -12.23
CA ALA A 173 7.88 -7.67 -12.62
C ALA A 173 6.87 -7.34 -11.52
N PHE A 174 5.67 -6.93 -11.93
CA PHE A 174 4.52 -6.73 -11.05
C PHE A 174 3.27 -7.42 -11.62
N ARG A 175 2.37 -7.80 -10.71
CA ARG A 175 1.07 -8.40 -11.05
C ARG A 175 0.03 -7.94 -10.03
N ILE A 176 -1.01 -7.29 -10.52
CA ILE A 176 -2.16 -6.82 -9.74
C ILE A 176 -3.36 -7.68 -10.17
N PRO A 177 -3.76 -8.68 -9.36
CA PRO A 177 -4.92 -9.51 -9.66
C PRO A 177 -6.23 -8.77 -9.40
N ASP A 178 -7.30 -9.38 -9.87
CA ASP A 178 -8.68 -9.05 -9.54
C ASP A 178 -9.10 -7.59 -9.77
N VAL A 179 -8.48 -6.94 -10.75
CA VAL A 179 -8.79 -5.57 -11.17
C VAL A 179 -10.09 -5.56 -11.95
N GLN A 180 -11.05 -4.77 -11.48
CA GLN A 180 -12.35 -4.63 -12.15
C GLN A 180 -12.22 -3.84 -13.45
N ALA A 181 -13.08 -4.13 -14.43
CA ALA A 181 -13.15 -3.36 -15.65
C ALA A 181 -13.57 -1.91 -15.37
N ASP A 182 -12.70 -0.95 -15.65
CA ASP A 182 -12.90 0.50 -15.51
C ASP A 182 -11.74 1.26 -16.19
N GLN A 183 -11.78 2.59 -16.15
CA GLN A 183 -10.66 3.45 -16.45
C GLN A 183 -9.86 3.75 -15.18
N TYR A 184 -8.55 3.59 -15.28
CA TYR A 184 -7.61 3.80 -14.19
C TYR A 184 -6.51 4.77 -14.59
N GLU A 185 -5.94 5.45 -13.61
CA GLU A 185 -4.61 6.03 -13.69
C GLU A 185 -3.63 5.09 -12.98
N LEU A 186 -2.63 4.60 -13.73
CA LEU A 186 -1.51 3.86 -13.19
C LEU A 186 -0.48 4.87 -12.69
N HIS A 187 -0.05 4.65 -11.46
CA HIS A 187 1.00 5.41 -10.81
C HIS A 187 2.14 4.50 -10.40
N VAL A 188 3.32 5.11 -10.23
CA VAL A 188 4.53 4.43 -9.80
C VAL A 188 5.21 5.23 -8.70
N PHE A 189 5.80 4.52 -7.74
CA PHE A 189 6.64 5.10 -6.70
C PHE A 189 7.95 4.32 -6.58
N HIS A 190 9.06 5.06 -6.51
CA HIS A 190 10.35 4.54 -6.09
C HIS A 190 11.05 5.63 -5.27
N GLU A 191 11.65 5.26 -4.13
CA GLU A 191 12.20 6.24 -3.18
C GLU A 191 13.37 7.06 -3.76
N ARG A 192 14.02 6.52 -4.80
CA ARG A 192 15.16 7.12 -5.50
C ARG A 192 14.76 7.88 -6.76
N ALA A 193 13.48 8.12 -7.00
CA ALA A 193 13.00 8.94 -8.12
C ALA A 193 12.58 10.33 -7.67
N THR A 194 12.74 11.33 -8.53
CA THR A 194 12.19 12.66 -8.30
C THR A 194 10.68 12.68 -8.53
N SER A 195 9.97 13.60 -7.88
CA SER A 195 8.52 13.75 -8.06
C SER A 195 8.17 14.06 -9.52
N GLU A 196 9.02 14.80 -10.24
CA GLU A 196 8.87 15.10 -11.67
C GLU A 196 8.95 13.83 -12.51
N THR A 197 9.92 12.94 -12.21
CA THR A 197 10.08 11.67 -12.90
C THR A 197 8.87 10.78 -12.66
N LEU A 198 8.41 10.67 -11.41
CA LEU A 198 7.25 9.83 -11.08
C LEU A 198 5.98 10.30 -11.78
N ARG A 199 5.67 11.61 -11.75
CA ARG A 199 4.49 12.17 -12.46
C ARG A 199 4.54 11.96 -13.97
N ALA A 200 5.72 11.98 -14.57
CA ALA A 200 5.87 11.74 -16.01
C ALA A 200 5.61 10.27 -16.40
N LEU A 201 5.57 9.35 -15.43
CA LEU A 201 5.28 7.94 -15.63
C LEU A 201 3.81 7.58 -15.41
N ASP A 202 2.97 8.52 -14.99
CA ASP A 202 1.53 8.28 -14.82
C ASP A 202 0.89 7.94 -16.18
N ARG A 203 0.01 6.92 -16.21
CA ARG A 203 -0.61 6.43 -17.44
C ARG A 203 -2.09 6.16 -17.26
N LYS A 204 -2.91 6.63 -18.19
CA LYS A 204 -4.31 6.20 -18.27
C LYS A 204 -4.40 4.80 -18.88
N LEU A 205 -5.12 3.91 -18.23
CA LEU A 205 -5.37 2.55 -18.66
C LEU A 205 -6.88 2.29 -18.73
N THR A 206 -7.31 1.56 -19.75
CA THR A 206 -8.64 0.94 -19.78
C THR A 206 -8.46 -0.53 -19.46
N VAL A 207 -9.02 -0.97 -18.33
CA VAL A 207 -9.07 -2.38 -17.97
C VAL A 207 -10.41 -2.93 -18.42
N GLU A 208 -10.38 -4.01 -19.19
CA GLU A 208 -11.56 -4.76 -19.61
C GLU A 208 -11.62 -6.11 -18.87
N ASN A 209 -12.54 -6.99 -19.27
CA ASN A 209 -12.71 -8.33 -18.68
C ASN A 209 -11.64 -9.35 -19.14
N ALA A 210 -10.44 -8.88 -19.47
CA ALA A 210 -9.31 -9.68 -19.98
C ALA A 210 -7.99 -9.14 -19.41
N ALA A 211 -6.99 -10.03 -19.25
CA ALA A 211 -5.68 -9.66 -18.74
C ALA A 211 -5.05 -8.52 -19.55
N LEU A 212 -4.49 -7.53 -18.86
CA LEU A 212 -3.86 -6.36 -19.45
C LEU A 212 -2.36 -6.37 -19.14
N GLU A 213 -1.54 -6.41 -20.18
CA GLU A 213 -0.10 -6.22 -20.06
C GLU A 213 0.26 -4.76 -20.34
N VAL A 214 0.85 -4.10 -19.35
CA VAL A 214 1.31 -2.71 -19.45
C VAL A 214 2.70 -2.71 -20.09
N PRO A 215 2.96 -1.85 -21.11
CA PRO A 215 4.30 -1.71 -21.68
C PRO A 215 5.34 -1.38 -20.60
N PRO A 216 6.57 -1.92 -20.68
CA PRO A 216 7.60 -1.69 -19.68
C PRO A 216 7.77 -0.22 -19.28
N VAL A 217 7.98 0.01 -17.99
CA VAL A 217 8.17 1.34 -17.42
C VAL A 217 9.66 1.55 -17.16
N ALA A 218 10.30 2.45 -17.91
CA ALA A 218 11.67 2.86 -17.64
C ALA A 218 11.68 3.97 -16.59
N LEU A 219 12.04 3.65 -15.35
CA LEU A 219 12.07 4.58 -14.23
C LEU A 219 13.51 5.05 -13.97
N SER A 220 13.76 6.35 -14.15
CA SER A 220 15.09 6.93 -13.94
C SER A 220 15.32 7.33 -12.49
N GLU A 221 16.46 6.93 -11.91
CA GLU A 221 16.92 7.42 -10.61
C GLU A 221 17.82 8.67 -10.72
N SER A 222 17.95 9.24 -11.92
CA SER A 222 18.68 10.50 -12.11
C SER A 222 18.10 11.60 -11.23
N GLY A 223 18.98 12.33 -10.55
CA GLY A 223 18.57 13.38 -9.62
C GLY A 223 18.34 12.90 -8.19
N TYR A 224 18.47 11.59 -7.91
CA TYR A 224 18.51 11.12 -6.52
C TYR A 224 19.73 11.67 -5.79
N LEU A 225 19.47 12.28 -4.63
CA LEU A 225 20.49 12.70 -3.68
C LEU A 225 20.28 11.89 -2.41
N GLN A 226 21.28 11.06 -2.07
CA GLN A 226 21.28 10.37 -0.79
C GLN A 226 21.59 11.39 0.31
N VAL A 227 20.57 11.80 1.04
CA VAL A 227 20.69 12.66 2.21
C VAL A 227 20.51 11.78 3.43
N GLU A 228 21.51 11.80 4.33
CA GLU A 228 21.38 11.12 5.61
C GLU A 228 20.20 11.69 6.40
N HIS A 229 19.37 10.81 6.95
CA HIS A 229 18.24 11.25 7.75
C HIS A 229 18.71 11.72 9.13
N LYS A 230 17.97 12.65 9.73
CA LYS A 230 18.19 13.08 11.11
C LYS A 230 17.63 12.03 12.09
N ASN A 231 18.04 12.13 13.35
CA ASN A 231 17.41 11.38 14.44
C ASN A 231 16.00 11.91 14.74
N LYS A 232 15.28 11.27 15.66
CA LYS A 232 13.88 11.63 15.95
C LYS A 232 13.70 13.03 16.56
N PHE A 233 14.79 13.67 16.99
CA PHE A 233 14.81 15.03 17.50
C PHE A 233 15.22 16.06 16.44
N GLY A 234 15.36 15.66 15.18
CA GLY A 234 15.79 16.53 14.08
C GLY A 234 17.27 16.88 14.10
N LYS A 235 18.10 16.17 14.89
CA LYS A 235 19.54 16.40 15.00
C LYS A 235 20.33 15.35 14.22
N ASP A 236 21.59 15.67 13.91
CA ASP A 236 22.53 14.67 13.42
C ASP A 236 22.73 13.54 14.43
N TYR A 237 23.06 12.36 13.91
CA TYR A 237 23.45 11.25 14.76
C TYR A 237 24.80 11.56 15.40
N PRO A 238 24.99 11.22 16.68
CA PRO A 238 26.34 11.24 17.24
C PRO A 238 27.23 10.27 16.42
N PRO A 239 28.56 10.51 16.39
CA PRO A 239 29.49 9.55 15.80
C PRO A 239 29.20 8.15 16.35
N VAL A 240 29.17 7.16 15.46
CA VAL A 240 28.91 5.78 15.85
C VAL A 240 30.04 5.35 16.79
N ALA A 241 29.76 5.22 18.08
CA ALA A 241 30.66 4.51 18.99
C ALA A 241 30.80 3.08 18.45
N GLU A 242 32.02 2.53 18.47
CA GLU A 242 32.32 1.15 18.08
C GLU A 242 31.21 0.19 18.55
N GLU A 243 30.85 -0.77 17.69
CA GLU A 243 29.67 -1.64 17.79
C GLU A 243 29.21 -1.87 19.23
N GLN A 244 28.02 -1.35 19.58
CA GLN A 244 27.44 -1.63 20.89
C GLN A 244 27.40 -3.15 21.10
N PRO A 245 27.99 -3.67 22.20
CA PRO A 245 28.06 -5.11 22.41
C PRO A 245 26.64 -5.69 22.39
N ALA A 246 26.51 -6.87 21.78
CA ALA A 246 25.25 -7.60 21.73
C ALA A 246 24.63 -7.64 23.13
N TYR A 247 23.35 -7.30 23.24
CA TYR A 247 22.64 -7.35 24.50
C TYR A 247 22.41 -8.83 24.85
N THR A 248 23.36 -9.43 25.57
CA THR A 248 23.24 -10.78 26.12
C THR A 248 22.31 -10.75 27.33
N GLY A 249 21.05 -10.38 27.09
CA GLY A 249 19.98 -10.54 28.07
C GLY A 249 19.65 -12.02 28.19
N VAL A 250 20.21 -12.64 29.23
CA VAL A 250 19.98 -14.01 29.71
C VAL A 250 18.61 -14.58 29.30
N ARG A 251 18.62 -15.64 28.49
CA ARG A 251 17.47 -16.55 28.40
C ARG A 251 17.32 -17.19 29.79
N LYS A 252 16.27 -16.81 30.52
CA LYS A 252 15.69 -17.65 31.57
C LYS A 252 14.49 -18.35 30.98
#